data_AF-A0A671FJB7-F1
#
_entry.id   AF-A0A671FJB7-F1
#
_cell.length_a   1.000
_cell.length_b   1.000
_cell.length_c   1.000
_cell.angle_alpha   90.00
_cell.angle_beta   90.00
_cell.angle_gamma   90.00
#
_symmetry.space_group_name_H-M   'P 1'
#
loop_
_entity.id
_entity.type
_entity.pdbx_description
1 polymer ?
#
loop_
_entity_poly.entity_id
_entity_poly.type
_entity_poly.pdbx_seq_one_letter_code
_entity_poly.pdbx_strand_id
1 'polypeptide(L)'
;MLQVRPGLYLGGAAAVAEPGRLQGAGITAVLTVDSEEPNLQLEGLRRLFVPVLDKPETDLLSHLDRCVAFVDQARAEGRAVLVHCHAGVSRSVAVMTAFIMKTDQLTFEKAYENLQTVKPEAKMNEGFEWQLKLYQAMGYEVDTSSAVYKQYRLQKLTEKYPELQNLPQELLAVDPTTISQGLKDEVLYKCRKCRRSLFRSSSILDHSEGSGPAAFAHKRMAAPLMPVTGSQAQCTSYFIEPVQWMGSALLGVMDGQLLCPKCSAKLGSFNWYGEQCSCGRWITPAFQIHKNRVDEMKTLPLWDHKQEK
;
A
#
# COMPACT_ATOMS: atom_id res chain seq x y z
N MET A 1 -7.54 -9.53 29.32
CA MET A 1 -6.25 -10.00 28.78
C MET A 1 -6.36 -11.50 28.61
N LEU A 2 -6.00 -12.01 27.44
CA LEU A 2 -6.17 -13.41 27.03
C LEU A 2 -4.85 -13.90 26.42
N GLN A 3 -4.41 -15.11 26.77
CA GLN A 3 -3.23 -15.70 26.17
C GLN A 3 -3.60 -16.39 24.86
N VAL A 4 -3.00 -15.97 23.75
CA VAL A 4 -3.23 -16.53 22.41
C VAL A 4 -2.22 -17.64 22.11
N ARG A 5 -0.96 -17.45 22.52
CA ARG A 5 0.12 -18.44 22.46
C ARG A 5 0.98 -18.32 23.73
N PRO A 6 1.82 -19.33 24.06
CA PRO A 6 2.81 -19.17 25.13
C PRO A 6 3.59 -17.86 24.98
N GLY A 7 3.56 -17.02 26.02
CA GLY A 7 4.18 -15.69 26.02
C GLY A 7 3.53 -14.61 25.13
N LEU A 8 2.39 -14.85 24.49
CA LEU A 8 1.72 -13.86 23.62
C LEU A 8 0.28 -13.64 24.04
N TYR A 9 -0.05 -12.39 24.36
CA TYR A 9 -1.31 -11.98 24.95
C TYR A 9 -2.01 -10.94 24.09
N LEU A 10 -3.35 -10.99 24.11
CA LEU A 10 -4.25 -10.03 23.50
C LEU A 10 -5.11 -9.36 24.57
N GLY A 11 -5.31 -8.05 24.49
CA GLY A 11 -6.12 -7.32 25.46
C GLY A 11 -6.84 -6.08 24.94
N GLY A 12 -7.71 -5.55 25.79
CA GLY A 12 -8.24 -4.17 25.72
C GLY A 12 -7.57 -3.26 26.76
N ALA A 13 -8.08 -2.06 26.95
CA ALA A 13 -7.55 -1.05 27.86
C ALA A 13 -7.47 -1.54 29.33
N ALA A 14 -8.43 -2.36 29.76
CA ALA A 14 -8.39 -2.97 31.10
C ALA A 14 -7.16 -3.87 31.33
N ALA A 15 -6.48 -4.35 30.28
CA ALA A 15 -5.25 -5.14 30.44
C ALA A 15 -4.04 -4.28 30.84
N VAL A 16 -4.03 -3.01 30.47
CA VAL A 16 -2.93 -2.06 30.76
C VAL A 16 -3.25 -1.11 31.91
N ALA A 17 -4.51 -1.02 32.33
CA ALA A 17 -4.93 -0.22 33.49
C ALA A 17 -4.45 -0.79 34.83
N GLU A 18 -4.12 -2.08 34.89
CA GLU A 18 -3.70 -2.77 36.11
C GLU A 18 -2.28 -3.34 35.96
N PRO A 19 -1.23 -2.65 36.44
CA PRO A 19 0.16 -3.09 36.31
C PRO A 19 0.43 -4.50 36.86
N GLY A 20 -0.29 -4.90 37.92
CA GLY A 20 -0.18 -6.23 38.51
C GLY A 20 -0.53 -7.37 37.55
N ARG A 21 -1.42 -7.14 36.57
CA ARG A 21 -1.76 -8.14 35.55
C ARG A 21 -0.60 -8.36 34.58
N LEU A 22 0.10 -7.29 34.19
CA LEU A 22 1.26 -7.37 33.32
C LEU A 22 2.40 -8.10 34.03
N GLN A 23 2.70 -7.74 35.28
CA GLN A 23 3.74 -8.36 36.09
C GLN A 23 3.45 -9.84 36.37
N GLY A 24 2.22 -10.18 36.76
CA GLY A 24 1.82 -11.57 37.05
C GLY A 24 1.88 -12.49 35.83
N ALA A 25 1.74 -11.94 34.62
CA ALA A 25 1.91 -12.67 33.37
C ALA A 25 3.34 -12.59 32.79
N GLY A 26 4.28 -11.94 33.49
CA GLY A 26 5.66 -11.75 33.04
C GLY A 26 5.81 -10.88 31.79
N ILE A 27 4.81 -10.06 31.47
CA ILE A 27 4.78 -9.24 30.25
C ILE A 27 5.82 -8.12 30.38
N THR A 28 6.76 -8.12 29.43
CA THR A 28 7.88 -7.15 29.37
C THR A 28 7.95 -6.43 28.02
N ALA A 29 7.01 -6.71 27.12
CA ALA A 29 6.80 -5.96 25.89
C ALA A 29 5.31 -5.65 25.67
N VAL A 30 4.97 -4.40 25.35
CA VAL A 30 3.60 -3.96 25.08
C VAL A 30 3.52 -3.26 23.72
N LEU A 31 2.64 -3.75 22.87
CA LEU A 31 2.27 -3.15 21.61
C LEU A 31 0.86 -2.54 21.74
N THR A 32 0.81 -1.22 21.73
CA THR A 32 -0.43 -0.43 21.81
C THR A 32 -0.85 0.00 20.40
N VAL A 33 -2.05 -0.40 19.99
CA VAL A 33 -2.66 -0.04 18.70
C VAL A 33 -3.97 0.67 19.02
N ASP A 34 -3.88 1.97 19.32
CA ASP A 34 -5.01 2.74 19.85
C ASP A 34 -4.92 4.22 19.44
N SER A 35 -5.92 5.03 19.81
CA SER A 35 -5.89 6.48 19.56
C SER A 35 -4.94 7.22 20.50
N GLU A 36 -4.71 6.67 21.70
CA GLU A 36 -3.91 7.28 22.75
C GLU A 36 -2.96 6.25 23.35
N GLU A 37 -1.77 6.70 23.76
CA GLU A 37 -0.80 5.85 24.43
C GLU A 37 -1.12 5.77 25.93
N PRO A 38 -1.22 4.56 26.53
CA PRO A 38 -1.46 4.43 27.96
C PRO A 38 -0.22 4.86 28.76
N ASN A 39 -0.45 5.52 29.89
CA ASN A 39 0.63 5.88 30.82
C ASN A 39 1.11 4.65 31.62
N LEU A 40 2.02 3.88 31.02
CA LEU A 40 2.63 2.70 31.64
C LEU A 40 3.94 3.07 32.36
N GLN A 41 3.90 3.15 33.69
CA GLN A 41 5.08 3.37 34.54
C GLN A 41 5.67 2.03 35.00
N LEU A 42 6.28 1.29 34.06
CA LEU A 42 6.96 0.02 34.34
C LEU A 42 8.39 0.07 33.80
N GLU A 43 9.37 -0.07 34.70
CA GLU A 43 10.79 -0.11 34.34
C GLU A 43 11.11 -1.34 33.47
N GLY A 44 12.01 -1.17 32.49
CA GLY A 44 12.42 -2.25 31.58
C GLY A 44 11.37 -2.66 30.55
N LEU A 45 10.20 -2.01 30.52
CA LEU A 45 9.13 -2.33 29.57
C LEU A 45 9.46 -1.85 28.16
N ARG A 46 9.53 -2.78 27.20
CA ARG A 46 9.64 -2.45 25.78
C ARG A 46 8.27 -2.05 25.24
N ARG A 47 8.18 -0.92 24.55
CA ARG A 47 6.90 -0.38 24.06
C ARG A 47 6.94 -0.06 22.58
N LEU A 48 5.83 -0.31 21.90
CA LEU A 48 5.54 0.24 20.58
C LEU A 48 4.12 0.78 20.58
N PHE A 49 3.98 2.08 20.31
CA PHE A 49 2.71 2.74 20.09
C PHE A 49 2.46 2.98 18.60
N VAL A 50 1.28 2.59 18.13
CA VAL A 50 0.78 2.80 16.77
C VAL A 50 -0.55 3.56 16.87
N PRO A 51 -0.55 4.87 16.56
CA PRO A 51 -1.73 5.73 16.73
C PRO A 51 -2.75 5.48 15.61
N VAL A 52 -3.78 4.68 15.89
CA VAL A 52 -4.83 4.34 14.91
C VAL A 52 -6.23 4.31 15.53
N LEU A 53 -7.21 4.80 14.77
CA LEU A 53 -8.63 4.73 15.11
C LEU A 53 -9.21 3.37 14.70
N ASP A 54 -10.33 2.99 15.31
CA ASP A 54 -11.07 1.79 14.94
C ASP A 54 -12.12 2.09 13.87
N LYS A 55 -11.64 2.46 12.67
CA LYS A 55 -12.51 2.80 11.55
C LYS A 55 -12.03 2.13 10.26
N PRO A 56 -12.94 1.74 9.35
CA PRO A 56 -12.58 1.10 8.07
C PRO A 56 -11.61 1.92 7.20
N GLU A 57 -11.69 3.25 7.30
CA GLU A 57 -10.85 4.18 6.54
C GLU A 57 -9.40 4.22 7.06
N THR A 58 -9.16 3.74 8.28
CA THR A 58 -7.85 3.83 8.94
C THR A 58 -6.81 2.93 8.27
N ASP A 59 -5.65 3.50 7.94
CA ASP A 59 -4.51 2.78 7.37
C ASP A 59 -3.73 2.04 8.47
N LEU A 60 -4.06 0.77 8.69
CA LEU A 60 -3.31 -0.14 9.55
C LEU A 60 -2.26 -0.94 8.75
N LEU A 61 -2.52 -1.20 7.46
CA LEU A 61 -1.66 -1.96 6.55
C LEU A 61 -0.22 -1.43 6.57
N SER A 62 -0.06 -0.10 6.47
CA SER A 62 1.26 0.56 6.46
C SER A 62 2.05 0.39 7.77
N HIS A 63 1.44 -0.13 8.84
CA HIS A 63 2.09 -0.37 10.13
C HIS A 63 2.34 -1.85 10.42
N LEU A 64 1.77 -2.78 9.63
CA LEU A 64 1.77 -4.20 9.97
C LEU A 64 3.17 -4.79 10.11
N ASP A 65 4.09 -4.53 9.18
CA ASP A 65 5.45 -5.07 9.28
C ASP A 65 6.17 -4.59 10.54
N ARG A 66 6.03 -3.31 10.89
CA ARG A 66 6.61 -2.76 12.12
C ARG A 66 6.01 -3.40 13.37
N CYS A 67 4.70 -3.62 13.38
CA CYS A 67 4.01 -4.30 14.48
C CYS A 67 4.45 -5.76 14.61
N VAL A 68 4.45 -6.50 13.51
CA VAL A 68 4.82 -7.91 13.47
C VAL A 68 6.29 -8.09 13.88
N ALA A 69 7.19 -7.26 13.37
CA ALA A 69 8.61 -7.27 13.75
C ALA A 69 8.82 -6.99 15.25
N PHE A 70 8.04 -6.08 15.84
CA PHE A 70 8.10 -5.83 17.28
C PHE A 70 7.71 -7.06 18.09
N VAL A 71 6.60 -7.72 17.73
CA VAL A 71 6.13 -8.93 18.43
C VAL A 71 7.13 -10.06 18.25
N ASP A 72 7.61 -10.28 17.02
CA ASP A 72 8.53 -11.36 16.69
C ASP A 72 9.87 -11.20 17.42
N GLN A 73 10.46 -9.99 17.37
CA GLN A 73 11.72 -9.71 18.06
C GLN A 73 11.59 -9.87 19.57
N ALA A 74 10.51 -9.35 20.18
CA ALA A 74 10.30 -9.50 21.62
C ALA A 74 10.17 -10.99 22.02
N ARG A 75 9.45 -11.79 21.23
CA ARG A 75 9.31 -13.24 21.47
C ARG A 75 10.62 -13.99 21.27
N ALA A 76 11.42 -13.64 20.26
CA ALA A 76 12.74 -14.22 20.03
C ALA A 76 13.71 -13.96 21.20
N GLU A 77 13.54 -12.83 21.88
CA GLU A 77 14.28 -12.46 23.10
C GLU A 77 13.70 -13.13 24.38
N GLY A 78 12.72 -14.02 24.25
CA GLY A 78 12.09 -14.72 25.37
C GLY A 78 11.13 -13.86 26.20
N ARG A 79 10.73 -12.68 25.70
CA ARG A 79 9.81 -11.77 26.41
C ARG A 79 8.36 -12.17 26.17
N ALA A 80 7.55 -12.05 27.22
CA ALA A 80 6.10 -12.09 27.03
C ALA A 80 5.57 -10.74 26.50
N VAL A 81 4.71 -10.82 25.49
CA VAL A 81 4.22 -9.67 24.72
C VAL A 81 2.71 -9.52 24.89
N LEU A 82 2.25 -8.29 25.15
CA LEU A 82 0.84 -7.92 25.06
C LEU A 82 0.59 -7.05 23.83
N VAL A 83 -0.32 -7.49 22.97
CA VAL A 83 -0.90 -6.67 21.89
C VAL A 83 -2.27 -6.20 22.34
N HIS A 84 -2.48 -4.88 22.47
CA HIS A 84 -3.75 -4.35 22.94
C HIS A 84 -4.23 -3.13 22.17
N CYS A 85 -5.53 -2.89 22.26
CA CYS A 85 -6.20 -1.66 21.85
C CYS A 85 -7.22 -1.27 22.94
N HIS A 86 -8.27 -0.52 22.59
CA HIS A 86 -9.27 -0.08 23.56
C HIS A 86 -10.17 -1.24 24.02
N ALA A 87 -10.89 -1.88 23.10
CA ALA A 87 -11.83 -2.96 23.42
C ALA A 87 -11.18 -4.36 23.40
N GLY A 88 -10.03 -4.49 22.73
CA GLY A 88 -9.43 -5.80 22.45
C GLY A 88 -10.22 -6.63 21.43
N VAL A 89 -10.97 -5.98 20.53
CA VAL A 89 -11.93 -6.65 19.63
C VAL A 89 -11.55 -6.52 18.15
N SER A 90 -11.00 -5.37 17.74
CA SER A 90 -10.76 -5.05 16.33
C SER A 90 -9.28 -4.73 16.04
N ARG A 91 -8.79 -3.54 16.40
CA ARG A 91 -7.39 -3.11 16.12
C ARG A 91 -6.31 -4.11 16.57
N SER A 92 -6.33 -4.53 17.84
CA SER A 92 -5.36 -5.51 18.35
C SER A 92 -5.56 -6.90 17.78
N VAL A 93 -6.80 -7.27 17.46
CA VAL A 93 -7.13 -8.52 16.77
C VAL A 93 -6.54 -8.51 15.37
N ALA A 94 -6.69 -7.42 14.60
CA ALA A 94 -6.13 -7.29 13.26
C ALA A 94 -4.60 -7.44 13.25
N VAL A 95 -3.90 -6.80 14.19
CA VAL A 95 -2.43 -6.96 14.32
C VAL A 95 -2.05 -8.37 14.76
N MET A 96 -2.79 -8.98 15.69
CA MET A 96 -2.55 -10.37 16.10
C MET A 96 -2.76 -11.34 14.93
N THR A 97 -3.80 -11.14 14.13
CA THR A 97 -4.06 -11.91 12.91
C THR A 97 -2.92 -11.73 11.91
N ALA A 98 -2.45 -10.50 11.66
CA ALA A 98 -1.30 -10.26 10.77
C ALA A 98 -0.03 -11.00 11.23
N PHE A 99 0.23 -11.01 12.53
CA PHE A 99 1.35 -11.75 13.12
C PHE A 99 1.22 -13.26 12.87
N ILE A 100 0.04 -13.83 13.12
CA ILE A 100 -0.24 -15.26 12.85
C ILE A 100 -0.10 -15.56 11.36
N MET A 101 -0.64 -14.72 10.47
CA MET A 101 -0.52 -14.87 9.02
C MET A 101 0.93 -14.93 8.59
N LYS A 102 1.77 -13.98 9.01
CA LYS A 102 3.18 -13.91 8.61
C LYS A 102 4.00 -15.07 9.17
N THR A 103 3.82 -15.39 10.46
CA THR A 103 4.64 -16.40 11.14
C THR A 103 4.29 -17.83 10.74
N ASP A 104 3.01 -18.12 10.52
CA ASP A 104 2.53 -19.46 10.18
C ASP A 104 2.26 -19.63 8.67
N GLN A 105 2.46 -18.59 7.87
CA GLN A 105 2.16 -18.56 6.42
C GLN A 105 0.71 -18.97 6.12
N LEU A 106 -0.23 -18.45 6.93
CA LEU A 106 -1.65 -18.73 6.80
C LEU A 106 -2.37 -17.66 5.97
N THR A 107 -3.46 -18.06 5.30
CA THR A 107 -4.38 -17.09 4.71
C THR A 107 -5.05 -16.25 5.81
N PHE A 108 -5.57 -15.08 5.44
CA PHE A 108 -6.33 -14.23 6.36
C PHE A 108 -7.45 -15.02 7.05
N GLU A 109 -8.25 -15.77 6.29
CA GLU A 109 -9.40 -16.52 6.82
C GLU A 109 -8.96 -17.52 7.88
N LYS A 110 -7.94 -18.34 7.60
CA LYS A 110 -7.44 -19.35 8.54
C LYS A 110 -6.82 -18.73 9.80
N ALA A 111 -6.02 -17.68 9.64
CA ALA A 111 -5.40 -17.00 10.77
C ALA A 111 -6.46 -16.35 11.68
N TYR A 112 -7.49 -15.77 11.07
CA TYR A 112 -8.55 -15.11 11.82
C TYR A 112 -9.47 -16.11 12.52
N GLU A 113 -9.86 -17.20 11.84
CA GLU A 113 -10.60 -18.32 12.43
C GLU A 113 -9.85 -18.91 13.63
N ASN A 114 -8.54 -19.17 13.47
CA ASN A 114 -7.69 -19.66 14.56
C ASN A 114 -7.75 -18.72 15.78
N LEU A 115 -7.66 -17.42 15.56
CA LEU A 115 -7.75 -16.44 16.65
C LEU A 115 -9.15 -16.43 17.30
N GLN A 116 -10.21 -16.57 16.50
CA GLN A 116 -11.59 -16.64 16.99
C GLN A 116 -11.88 -17.89 17.83
N THR A 117 -11.18 -19.01 17.60
CA THR A 117 -11.31 -20.20 18.47
C THR A 117 -10.90 -19.92 19.92
N VAL A 118 -9.92 -19.05 20.12
CA VAL A 118 -9.43 -18.65 21.45
C VAL A 118 -10.15 -17.40 21.95
N LYS A 119 -10.58 -16.53 21.02
CA LYS A 119 -11.29 -15.28 21.30
C LYS A 119 -12.57 -15.14 20.48
N PRO A 120 -13.69 -15.72 20.93
CA PRO A 120 -14.95 -15.69 20.17
C PRO A 120 -15.50 -14.29 19.92
N GLU A 121 -15.22 -13.30 20.79
CA GLU A 121 -15.69 -11.91 20.61
C GLU A 121 -14.83 -11.11 19.62
N ALA A 122 -13.78 -11.70 19.03
CA ALA A 122 -12.91 -11.02 18.07
C ALA A 122 -13.70 -10.67 16.79
N LYS A 123 -13.83 -9.37 16.53
CA LYS A 123 -14.60 -8.81 15.41
C LYS A 123 -13.92 -7.54 14.90
N MET A 124 -12.99 -7.69 13.96
CA MET A 124 -12.37 -6.53 13.34
C MET A 124 -13.31 -5.83 12.37
N ASN A 125 -13.07 -4.55 12.09
CA ASN A 125 -13.82 -3.87 11.05
C ASN A 125 -13.41 -4.36 9.65
N GLU A 126 -14.31 -4.19 8.69
CA GLU A 126 -14.19 -4.64 7.31
C GLU A 126 -12.99 -4.02 6.56
N GLY A 127 -12.59 -2.80 6.94
CA GLY A 127 -11.42 -2.15 6.37
C GLY A 127 -10.13 -2.86 6.78
N PHE A 128 -10.04 -3.35 8.02
CA PHE A 128 -8.90 -4.15 8.48
C PHE A 128 -8.89 -5.55 7.86
N GLU A 129 -10.05 -6.19 7.69
CA GLU A 129 -10.12 -7.47 6.97
C GLU A 129 -9.58 -7.34 5.54
N TRP A 130 -10.00 -6.30 4.82
CA TRP A 130 -9.52 -6.03 3.47
C TRP A 130 -8.02 -5.75 3.43
N GLN A 131 -7.51 -4.97 4.39
CA GLN A 131 -6.08 -4.70 4.52
C GLN A 131 -5.25 -5.96 4.79
N LEU A 132 -5.75 -6.91 5.57
CA LEU A 132 -5.07 -8.20 5.80
C LEU A 132 -5.09 -9.07 4.54
N LYS A 133 -6.17 -9.06 3.75
CA LYS A 133 -6.19 -9.73 2.44
C LYS A 133 -5.18 -9.12 1.47
N LEU A 134 -5.00 -7.80 1.48
CA LEU A 134 -3.92 -7.14 0.73
C LEU A 134 -2.55 -7.55 1.24
N TYR A 135 -2.36 -7.60 2.55
CA TYR A 135 -1.11 -8.05 3.16
C TYR A 135 -0.75 -9.47 2.71
N GLN A 136 -1.72 -10.40 2.69
CA GLN A 136 -1.54 -11.73 2.11
C GLN A 136 -1.20 -11.67 0.61
N ALA A 137 -1.91 -10.85 -0.18
CA ALA A 137 -1.66 -10.73 -1.61
C ALA A 137 -0.26 -10.18 -1.94
N MET A 138 0.33 -9.41 -1.03
CA MET A 138 1.70 -8.91 -1.10
C MET A 138 2.73 -9.88 -0.49
N GLY A 139 2.34 -11.12 -0.17
CA GLY A 139 3.27 -12.12 0.37
C GLY A 139 3.58 -11.94 1.85
N TYR A 140 2.65 -11.36 2.62
CA TYR A 140 2.78 -11.10 4.05
C TYR A 140 3.87 -10.08 4.39
N GLU A 141 4.13 -9.16 3.45
CA GLU A 141 5.02 -8.02 3.62
C GLU A 141 4.38 -6.77 3.00
N VAL A 142 4.72 -5.61 3.53
CA VAL A 142 4.28 -4.31 3.00
C VAL A 142 5.34 -3.82 2.02
N ASP A 143 5.35 -4.38 0.81
CA ASP A 143 6.19 -3.86 -0.26
C ASP A 143 5.65 -2.52 -0.78
N THR A 144 6.24 -1.43 -0.28
CA THR A 144 5.87 -0.07 -0.66
C THR A 144 6.15 0.28 -2.12
N SER A 145 6.98 -0.51 -2.80
CA SER A 145 7.27 -0.34 -4.22
C SER A 145 6.25 -1.03 -5.13
N SER A 146 5.47 -1.98 -4.59
CA SER A 146 4.48 -2.75 -5.36
C SER A 146 3.35 -1.88 -5.90
N ALA A 147 2.86 -2.23 -7.09
CA ALA A 147 1.69 -1.57 -7.69
C ALA A 147 0.43 -1.71 -6.80
N VAL A 148 0.29 -2.84 -6.09
CA VAL A 148 -0.83 -3.10 -5.17
C VAL A 148 -0.83 -2.11 -4.01
N TYR A 149 0.32 -1.94 -3.34
CA TYR A 149 0.41 -1.01 -2.22
C TYR A 149 0.25 0.44 -2.66
N LYS A 150 0.83 0.82 -3.80
CA LYS A 150 0.65 2.16 -4.36
C LYS A 150 -0.82 2.45 -4.66
N GLN A 151 -1.53 1.52 -5.29
CA GLN A 151 -2.96 1.67 -5.54
C GLN A 151 -3.76 1.82 -4.23
N TYR A 152 -3.47 0.98 -3.23
CA TYR A 152 -4.06 1.07 -1.89
C TYR A 152 -3.84 2.46 -1.27
N ARG A 153 -2.60 2.94 -1.29
CA ARG A 153 -2.22 4.25 -0.74
C ARG A 153 -2.97 5.38 -1.42
N LEU A 154 -3.11 5.35 -2.74
CA LEU A 154 -3.85 6.37 -3.48
C LEU A 154 -5.34 6.39 -3.12
N GLN A 155 -5.97 5.24 -2.88
CA GLN A 155 -7.35 5.18 -2.38
C GLN A 155 -7.45 5.80 -0.97
N LYS A 156 -6.49 5.51 -0.09
CA LYS A 156 -6.41 6.13 1.24
C LYS A 156 -6.19 7.65 1.20
N LEU A 157 -5.53 8.18 0.16
CA LEU A 157 -5.43 9.62 -0.04
C LEU A 157 -6.81 10.26 -0.31
N THR A 158 -7.64 9.64 -1.15
CA THR A 158 -8.98 10.17 -1.45
C THR A 158 -9.90 10.18 -0.24
N GLU A 159 -9.78 9.18 0.64
CA GLU A 159 -10.53 9.12 1.90
C GLU A 159 -10.08 10.22 2.88
N LYS A 160 -8.77 10.47 2.96
CA LYS A 160 -8.18 11.43 3.90
C LYS A 160 -8.30 12.89 3.44
N TYR A 161 -8.27 13.14 2.15
CA TYR A 161 -8.29 14.47 1.55
C TYR A 161 -9.44 14.61 0.53
N PRO A 162 -10.71 14.57 0.97
CA PRO A 162 -11.87 14.51 0.08
C PRO A 162 -12.05 15.74 -0.82
N GLU A 163 -11.46 16.89 -0.47
CA GLU A 163 -11.48 18.10 -1.32
C GLU A 163 -10.15 18.34 -2.06
N LEU A 164 -9.12 17.54 -1.79
CA LEU A 164 -7.80 17.63 -2.41
C LEU A 164 -7.16 19.04 -2.42
N GLN A 165 -7.59 19.93 -1.53
CA GLN A 165 -7.07 21.31 -1.44
C GLN A 165 -5.65 21.36 -0.85
N ASN A 166 -5.29 20.37 -0.04
CA ASN A 166 -4.03 20.32 0.71
C ASN A 166 -3.32 18.97 0.51
N LEU A 167 -3.16 18.52 -0.74
CA LEU A 167 -2.44 17.28 -1.04
C LEU A 167 -0.92 17.47 -0.84
N PRO A 168 -0.29 16.81 0.16
CA PRO A 168 1.13 16.98 0.42
C PRO A 168 1.99 16.38 -0.71
N GLN A 169 3.02 17.10 -1.15
CA GLN A 169 3.89 16.70 -2.26
C GLN A 169 4.74 15.46 -1.95
N GLU A 170 4.94 15.17 -0.66
CA GLU A 170 5.68 14.01 -0.16
C GLU A 170 4.92 12.70 -0.38
N LEU A 171 3.61 12.78 -0.67
CA LEU A 171 2.77 11.62 -0.97
C LEU A 171 2.75 11.25 -2.46
N LEU A 172 3.40 12.06 -3.30
CA LEU A 172 3.50 11.86 -4.74
C LEU A 172 4.88 11.34 -5.12
N ALA A 173 4.97 10.62 -6.24
CA ALA A 173 6.25 10.20 -6.78
C ALA A 173 7.13 11.40 -7.13
N VAL A 174 8.43 11.27 -6.85
CA VAL A 174 9.40 12.34 -7.09
C VAL A 174 9.48 12.71 -8.57
N ASP A 175 9.53 14.02 -8.88
CA ASP A 175 9.75 14.47 -10.26
C ASP A 175 11.11 13.98 -10.75
N PRO A 176 11.18 13.19 -11.83
CA PRO A 176 12.42 12.58 -12.30
C PRO A 176 13.45 13.59 -12.87
N THR A 177 13.14 14.89 -12.92
CA THR A 177 14.15 15.92 -13.23
C THR A 177 14.82 16.52 -12.00
N THR A 178 14.31 16.27 -10.80
CA THR A 178 15.05 16.60 -9.59
C THR A 178 16.30 15.72 -9.52
N ILE A 179 17.45 16.33 -9.21
CA ILE A 179 18.75 15.66 -9.18
C ILE A 179 18.71 14.62 -8.05
N SER A 180 18.40 13.39 -8.41
CA SER A 180 18.57 12.22 -7.54
C SER A 180 19.61 11.32 -8.19
N GLN A 181 20.77 11.20 -7.54
CA GLN A 181 21.75 10.16 -7.85
C GLN A 181 21.12 8.80 -7.51
N GLY A 182 20.91 7.94 -8.50
CA GLY A 182 20.37 6.57 -8.35
C GLY A 182 18.94 6.45 -8.88
N LEU A 183 18.58 5.50 -9.74
CA LEU A 183 19.05 4.13 -9.94
C LEU A 183 19.62 3.93 -11.35
N LYS A 184 20.74 3.19 -11.48
CA LYS A 184 21.48 3.03 -12.75
C LYS A 184 20.74 2.25 -13.85
N ASP A 185 19.59 1.64 -13.54
CA ASP A 185 18.87 0.73 -14.47
C ASP A 185 17.37 1.06 -14.62
N GLU A 186 16.93 2.23 -14.15
CA GLU A 186 15.51 2.57 -14.20
C GLU A 186 15.11 3.16 -15.56
N VAL A 187 13.98 2.68 -16.08
CA VAL A 187 13.43 3.14 -17.35
C VAL A 187 12.72 4.47 -17.13
N LEU A 188 13.02 5.44 -18.00
CA LEU A 188 12.50 6.79 -17.89
C LEU A 188 11.57 7.14 -19.05
N TYR A 189 10.40 7.65 -18.74
CA TYR A 189 9.40 8.05 -19.73
C TYR A 189 9.47 9.56 -19.97
N LYS A 190 9.72 9.95 -21.21
CA LYS A 190 9.91 11.35 -21.61
C LYS A 190 8.79 11.83 -22.53
N CYS A 191 8.42 13.09 -22.41
CA CYS A 191 7.46 13.72 -23.33
C CYS A 191 7.97 13.66 -24.77
N ARG A 192 7.16 13.12 -25.69
CA ARG A 192 7.55 12.98 -27.11
C ARG A 192 7.78 14.31 -27.82
N LYS A 193 7.11 15.39 -27.39
CA LYS A 193 7.24 16.73 -28.01
C LYS A 193 8.51 17.48 -27.59
N CYS A 194 8.89 17.40 -26.32
CA CYS A 194 9.94 18.28 -25.76
C CYS A 194 11.04 17.54 -24.98
N ARG A 195 10.95 16.22 -24.91
CA ARG A 195 11.86 15.29 -24.22
C ARG A 195 12.03 15.53 -22.71
N ARG A 196 11.16 16.32 -22.07
CA ARG A 196 11.10 16.44 -20.60
C ARG A 196 10.77 15.08 -19.99
N SER A 197 11.58 14.60 -19.05
CA SER A 197 11.28 13.41 -18.24
C SER A 197 9.98 13.61 -17.46
N LEU A 198 9.11 12.62 -17.40
CA LEU A 198 7.78 12.74 -16.79
C LEU A 198 7.59 11.77 -15.62
N PHE A 199 7.92 10.50 -15.80
CA PHE A 199 7.80 9.49 -14.74
C PHE A 199 8.77 8.34 -15.00
N ARG A 200 8.94 7.47 -14.00
CA ARG A 200 9.83 6.30 -14.03
C ARG A 200 9.02 5.03 -14.21
N SER A 201 9.65 3.91 -14.57
CA SER A 201 8.99 2.60 -14.58
C SER A 201 8.41 2.22 -13.22
N SER A 202 9.08 2.59 -12.11
CA SER A 202 8.54 2.37 -10.77
C SER A 202 7.20 3.05 -10.53
N SER A 203 6.89 4.14 -11.24
CA SER A 203 5.62 4.85 -11.10
C SER A 203 4.44 4.13 -11.76
N ILE A 204 4.67 3.08 -12.56
CA ILE A 204 3.61 2.38 -13.29
C ILE A 204 2.83 1.45 -12.36
N LEU A 205 1.50 1.55 -12.45
CA LEU A 205 0.53 0.73 -11.74
C LEU A 205 -0.04 -0.32 -12.71
N ASP A 206 0.64 -1.47 -12.76
CA ASP A 206 0.21 -2.58 -13.60
C ASP A 206 -1.13 -3.15 -13.15
N HIS A 207 -1.90 -3.65 -14.12
CA HIS A 207 -3.18 -4.30 -13.87
C HIS A 207 -3.39 -5.48 -14.81
N SER A 208 -4.08 -6.50 -14.31
CA SER A 208 -4.56 -7.59 -15.15
C SER A 208 -5.65 -7.10 -16.11
N GLU A 209 -5.71 -7.69 -17.30
CA GLU A 209 -6.78 -7.40 -18.26
C GLU A 209 -8.17 -7.55 -17.62
N GLY A 210 -9.07 -6.64 -17.98
CA GLY A 210 -10.47 -6.75 -17.58
C GLY A 210 -11.19 -7.74 -18.47
N SER A 211 -12.40 -8.14 -18.09
CA SER A 211 -13.29 -8.96 -18.92
C SER A 211 -13.80 -8.23 -20.19
N GLY A 212 -13.30 -7.03 -20.48
CA GLY A 212 -13.80 -6.13 -21.52
C GLY A 212 -13.48 -6.47 -22.98
N PRO A 213 -12.51 -7.32 -23.35
CA PRO A 213 -12.42 -7.79 -24.73
C PRO A 213 -13.72 -8.46 -25.19
N ALA A 214 -14.45 -9.12 -24.27
CA ALA A 214 -15.76 -9.72 -24.53
C ALA A 214 -16.92 -8.69 -24.47
N ALA A 215 -16.81 -7.65 -23.64
CA ALA A 215 -17.89 -6.65 -23.45
C ALA A 215 -17.98 -5.58 -24.56
N PHE A 216 -16.95 -5.44 -25.40
CA PHE A 216 -16.89 -4.41 -26.46
C PHE A 216 -16.67 -4.95 -27.87
N ALA A 217 -17.03 -6.21 -28.13
CA ALA A 217 -16.97 -6.82 -29.47
C ALA A 217 -17.68 -5.99 -30.55
N HIS A 218 -18.64 -5.13 -30.18
CA HIS A 218 -19.37 -4.26 -31.10
C HIS A 218 -18.61 -3.04 -31.65
N LYS A 219 -17.37 -2.76 -31.19
CA LYS A 219 -16.57 -1.59 -31.66
C LYS A 219 -15.32 -1.94 -32.48
N ARG A 220 -14.99 -3.22 -32.67
CA ARG A 220 -13.87 -3.63 -33.52
C ARG A 220 -14.39 -4.21 -34.84
N MET A 221 -14.46 -3.36 -35.87
CA MET A 221 -14.58 -3.80 -37.26
C MET A 221 -13.22 -4.35 -37.74
N ALA A 222 -12.81 -5.49 -37.19
CA ALA A 222 -11.76 -6.34 -37.73
C ALA A 222 -11.97 -7.76 -37.19
N ALA A 223 -12.01 -8.73 -38.10
CA ALA A 223 -12.44 -10.11 -37.88
C ALA A 223 -11.69 -10.83 -36.73
N PRO A 224 -12.34 -11.77 -36.01
CA PRO A 224 -11.72 -12.48 -34.91
C PRO A 224 -10.78 -13.56 -35.44
N LEU A 225 -9.49 -13.43 -35.17
CA LEU A 225 -8.57 -14.57 -35.14
C LEU A 225 -8.62 -15.17 -33.73
N MET A 226 -8.68 -16.51 -33.70
CA MET A 226 -8.80 -17.39 -32.53
C MET A 226 -7.86 -16.99 -31.38
N PRO A 227 -8.23 -17.27 -30.11
CA PRO A 227 -7.41 -16.93 -28.96
C PRO A 227 -6.15 -17.80 -28.94
N VAL A 228 -5.03 -17.21 -29.35
CA VAL A 228 -3.70 -17.75 -29.03
C VAL A 228 -3.45 -17.45 -27.56
N THR A 229 -3.29 -18.50 -26.77
CA THR A 229 -2.81 -18.43 -25.39
C THR A 229 -1.45 -17.71 -25.37
N GLY A 230 -1.41 -16.49 -24.80
CA GLY A 230 -0.15 -15.78 -24.51
C GLY A 230 0.01 -14.34 -25.00
N SER A 231 -1.03 -13.65 -25.48
CA SER A 231 -0.92 -12.23 -25.83
C SER A 231 -1.46 -11.35 -24.70
N GLN A 232 -0.57 -10.73 -23.91
CA GLN A 232 -0.93 -9.55 -23.10
C GLN A 232 -1.49 -8.49 -24.06
N ALA A 233 -2.79 -8.25 -24.04
CA ALA A 233 -3.42 -7.14 -24.73
C ALA A 233 -2.74 -5.84 -24.29
N GLN A 234 -1.92 -5.28 -25.18
CA GLN A 234 -1.15 -4.09 -24.86
C GLN A 234 -2.08 -2.89 -24.70
N CYS A 235 -2.35 -2.50 -23.45
CA CYS A 235 -3.13 -1.30 -23.13
C CYS A 235 -2.56 -0.09 -23.87
N THR A 236 -3.42 0.85 -24.30
CA THR A 236 -3.01 2.04 -25.06
C THR A 236 -2.39 3.14 -24.19
N SER A 237 -2.46 2.98 -22.88
CA SER A 237 -2.01 3.95 -21.88
C SER A 237 -1.26 3.26 -20.75
N TYR A 238 -0.38 4.00 -20.10
CA TYR A 238 0.15 3.69 -18.78
C TYR A 238 -0.78 4.29 -17.73
N PHE A 239 -1.04 3.54 -16.66
CA PHE A 239 -1.60 4.08 -15.43
C PHE A 239 -0.46 4.22 -14.44
N ILE A 240 -0.35 5.38 -13.80
CA ILE A 240 0.78 5.68 -12.92
C ILE A 240 0.30 6.22 -11.58
N GLU A 241 1.16 6.17 -10.56
CA GLU A 241 0.97 7.02 -9.39
C GLU A 241 1.20 8.49 -9.77
N PRO A 242 0.54 9.45 -9.09
CA PRO A 242 0.75 10.87 -9.34
C PRO A 242 2.20 11.25 -9.06
N VAL A 243 2.77 12.07 -9.93
CA VAL A 243 4.13 12.60 -9.79
C VAL A 243 4.06 14.05 -9.35
N GLN A 244 5.03 14.54 -8.58
CA GLN A 244 5.06 15.90 -8.03
C GLN A 244 4.76 17.02 -9.05
N TRP A 245 5.24 16.90 -10.30
CA TRP A 245 4.94 17.91 -11.34
C TRP A 245 3.45 18.02 -11.70
N MET A 246 2.65 16.98 -11.40
CA MET A 246 1.20 17.00 -11.57
C MET A 246 0.50 17.79 -10.48
N GLY A 247 1.16 18.06 -9.34
CA GLY A 247 0.53 18.56 -8.12
C GLY A 247 -0.44 19.70 -8.35
N SER A 248 -0.03 20.75 -9.07
CA SER A 248 -0.87 21.91 -9.35
C SER A 248 -2.14 21.60 -10.15
N ALA A 249 -2.12 20.56 -10.99
CA ALA A 249 -3.27 20.15 -11.80
C ALA A 249 -4.28 19.32 -10.99
N LEU A 250 -3.88 18.78 -9.82
CA LEU A 250 -4.71 17.91 -8.98
C LEU A 250 -5.42 18.66 -7.86
N LEU A 251 -5.00 19.89 -7.56
CA LEU A 251 -5.53 20.65 -6.42
C LEU A 251 -6.98 21.05 -6.63
N GLY A 252 -7.84 20.63 -5.69
CA GLY A 252 -9.24 21.05 -5.65
C GLY A 252 -10.14 20.47 -6.76
N VAL A 253 -9.66 19.48 -7.52
CA VAL A 253 -10.40 18.90 -8.67
C VAL A 253 -10.37 17.37 -8.66
N MET A 254 -11.48 16.76 -9.08
CA MET A 254 -11.67 15.29 -9.08
C MET A 254 -11.27 14.62 -10.38
N ASP A 255 -11.21 15.37 -11.47
CA ASP A 255 -10.81 14.89 -12.78
C ASP A 255 -10.22 16.05 -13.60
N GLY A 256 -9.46 15.70 -14.63
CA GLY A 256 -8.86 16.72 -15.48
C GLY A 256 -7.85 16.19 -16.48
N GLN A 257 -7.17 17.12 -17.14
CA GLN A 257 -6.16 16.82 -18.14
C GLN A 257 -4.76 16.87 -17.54
N LEU A 258 -3.90 15.94 -17.93
CA LEU A 258 -2.48 15.96 -17.62
C LEU A 258 -1.72 16.59 -18.78
N LEU A 259 -1.12 17.76 -18.54
CA LEU A 259 -0.34 18.51 -19.52
C LEU A 259 1.15 18.43 -19.18
N CYS A 260 2.01 18.36 -20.21
CA CYS A 260 3.45 18.39 -20.01
C CYS A 260 3.87 19.74 -19.39
N PRO A 261 4.60 19.76 -18.25
CA PRO A 261 4.95 21.00 -17.56
C PRO A 261 5.93 21.89 -18.35
N LYS A 262 6.61 21.35 -19.38
CA LYS A 262 7.57 22.10 -20.22
C LYS A 262 6.94 22.69 -21.49
N CYS A 263 6.00 21.99 -22.12
CA CYS A 263 5.53 22.36 -23.47
C CYS A 263 4.01 22.37 -23.64
N SER A 264 3.29 22.14 -22.54
CA SER A 264 1.82 22.12 -22.43
C SER A 264 1.11 21.14 -23.36
N ALA A 265 1.82 20.19 -23.97
CA ALA A 265 1.21 19.14 -24.76
C ALA A 265 0.37 18.22 -23.86
N LYS A 266 -0.84 17.86 -24.31
CA LYS A 266 -1.71 16.90 -23.62
C LYS A 266 -1.06 15.51 -23.60
N LEU A 267 -0.84 14.98 -22.39
CA LEU A 267 -0.25 13.67 -22.14
C LEU A 267 -1.31 12.61 -21.85
N GLY A 268 -2.40 13.00 -21.19
CA GLY A 268 -3.52 12.13 -20.83
C GLY A 268 -4.52 12.82 -19.91
N SER A 269 -5.09 12.08 -18.96
CA SER A 269 -6.13 12.53 -18.03
C SER A 269 -5.94 11.88 -16.66
N PHE A 270 -6.61 12.42 -15.65
CA PHE A 270 -6.79 11.77 -14.36
C PHE A 270 -8.25 11.82 -13.94
N ASN A 271 -8.65 10.86 -13.11
CA ASN A 271 -9.94 10.79 -12.44
C ASN A 271 -9.77 10.06 -11.10
N TRP A 272 -10.10 10.73 -10.01
CA TRP A 272 -9.98 10.18 -8.66
C TRP A 272 -11.01 9.09 -8.37
N TYR A 273 -12.16 9.09 -9.05
CA TYR A 273 -13.16 8.00 -8.99
C TYR A 273 -12.81 6.83 -9.93
N GLY A 274 -11.86 7.04 -10.82
CA GLY A 274 -11.32 6.04 -11.72
C GLY A 274 -11.81 6.15 -13.15
N GLU A 275 -11.17 5.37 -14.01
CA GLU A 275 -11.46 5.29 -15.44
C GLU A 275 -11.31 3.84 -15.94
N GLN A 276 -12.01 3.52 -17.02
CA GLN A 276 -11.86 2.25 -17.71
C GLN A 276 -10.66 2.27 -18.65
N CYS A 277 -9.75 1.31 -18.48
CA CYS A 277 -8.64 1.06 -19.40
C CYS A 277 -9.14 0.49 -20.73
N SER A 278 -8.35 0.61 -21.80
CA SER A 278 -8.65 0.02 -23.11
C SER A 278 -8.77 -1.51 -23.10
N CYS A 279 -8.20 -2.19 -22.10
CA CYS A 279 -8.41 -3.63 -21.88
C CYS A 279 -9.73 -3.95 -21.13
N GLY A 280 -10.50 -2.92 -20.76
CA GLY A 280 -11.77 -3.04 -20.04
C GLY A 280 -11.67 -3.07 -18.51
N ARG A 281 -10.45 -3.10 -17.93
CA ARG A 281 -10.25 -3.05 -16.48
C ARG A 281 -10.61 -1.66 -15.95
N TRP A 282 -11.37 -1.61 -14.86
CA TRP A 282 -11.62 -0.38 -14.12
C TRP A 282 -10.45 -0.10 -13.16
N ILE A 283 -9.90 1.11 -13.20
CA ILE A 283 -8.75 1.54 -12.38
C ILE A 283 -9.18 2.72 -11.51
N THR A 284 -9.02 2.64 -10.18
CA THR A 284 -9.44 3.70 -9.25
C THR A 284 -8.45 3.89 -8.09
N PRO A 285 -7.90 5.10 -7.90
CA PRO A 285 -7.96 6.25 -8.81
C PRO A 285 -7.16 6.00 -10.10
N ALA A 286 -7.46 6.76 -11.16
CA ALA A 286 -6.82 6.63 -12.47
C ALA A 286 -6.00 7.87 -12.82
N PHE A 287 -4.70 7.70 -13.07
CA PHE A 287 -3.83 8.73 -13.67
C PHE A 287 -3.24 8.15 -14.95
N GLN A 288 -3.84 8.51 -16.07
CA GLN A 288 -3.59 7.91 -17.36
C GLN A 288 -2.62 8.76 -18.19
N ILE A 289 -1.56 8.14 -18.70
CA ILE A 289 -0.68 8.73 -19.71
C ILE A 289 -0.72 7.89 -20.98
N HIS A 290 -1.08 8.50 -22.11
CA HIS A 290 -1.16 7.76 -23.39
C HIS A 290 0.23 7.38 -23.89
N LYS A 291 0.41 6.11 -24.29
CA LYS A 291 1.71 5.59 -24.76
C LYS A 291 2.24 6.36 -25.96
N ASN A 292 1.38 6.83 -26.86
CA ASN A 292 1.80 7.59 -28.05
C ASN A 292 2.30 9.02 -27.78
N ARG A 293 2.14 9.52 -26.54
CA ARG A 293 2.59 10.86 -26.09
C ARG A 293 3.95 10.85 -25.38
N VAL A 294 4.48 9.67 -25.08
CA VAL A 294 5.74 9.50 -24.35
C VAL A 294 6.67 8.52 -25.06
N ASP A 295 7.98 8.72 -24.88
CA ASP A 295 9.00 7.80 -25.33
C ASP A 295 9.63 7.10 -24.12
N GLU A 296 9.79 5.79 -24.22
CA GLU A 296 10.51 4.98 -23.23
C GLU A 296 12.02 5.07 -23.47
N MET A 297 12.79 5.45 -22.46
CA MET A 297 14.24 5.59 -22.53
C MET A 297 14.90 4.74 -21.44
N LYS A 298 15.64 3.71 -21.86
CA LYS A 298 16.50 2.94 -20.96
C LYS A 298 17.77 3.75 -20.70
N THR A 299 18.13 3.94 -19.44
CA THR A 299 19.45 4.45 -19.08
C THR A 299 20.45 3.31 -19.34
N LEU A 300 21.30 3.46 -20.35
CA LEU A 300 22.40 2.52 -20.56
C LEU A 300 23.48 2.83 -19.52
N PRO A 301 24.11 1.82 -18.88
CA PRO A 301 25.28 2.07 -18.06
C PRO A 301 26.34 2.73 -18.94
N LEU A 302 26.89 3.86 -18.49
CA LEU A 302 28.07 4.45 -19.10
C LEU A 302 29.19 3.43 -19.00
N TRP A 303 29.62 2.86 -20.13
CA TRP A 303 30.84 2.06 -20.19
C TRP A 303 32.00 3.01 -19.87
N ASP A 304 32.61 2.85 -18.70
CA ASP A 304 33.85 3.53 -18.37
C ASP A 304 34.92 3.06 -19.37
N HIS A 305 35.20 3.87 -20.38
CA HIS A 305 36.42 3.74 -21.16
C HIS A 305 37.59 4.06 -20.23
N LYS A 306 38.09 3.05 -19.51
CA LYS A 306 39.47 3.07 -19.04
C LYS A 306 40.35 3.12 -20.27
N GLN A 307 40.93 4.29 -20.53
CA GLN A 307 42.05 4.43 -21.43
C GLN A 307 43.22 3.63 -20.86
N GLU A 308 43.56 2.51 -21.50
CA GLU A 308 44.91 1.97 -21.42
C GLU A 308 45.79 2.83 -22.33
N LYS A 309 46.67 3.61 -21.70
CA LYS A 309 47.92 4.11 -22.27
C LYS A 309 49.02 3.87 -21.26
#